data_AF-A0A257LLV9-F1
#
_entry.id   AF-A0A257LLV9-F1
#
_cell.length_a   1.000
_cell.length_b   1.000
_cell.length_c   1.000
_cell.angle_alpha   90.00
_cell.angle_beta   90.00
_cell.angle_gamma   90.00
#
_symmetry.space_group_name_H-M   'P 1'
#
loop_
_entity.id
_entity.type
_entity.pdbx_description
1 polymer ?
#
loop_
_entity_poly.entity_id
_entity_poly.type
_entity_poly.pdbx_seq_one_letter_code
_entity_poly.pdbx_strand_id
1 'polypeptide(L)'
;MVSTGAVWNEVRRRRPDLAAQLLQPLATDRRGEVPPGQLPYFNIPVLNWYEGQLSGIYHRSYITSAQRFDDAPRLSAAQTEALDLFDALCNDPAFHFLMTLQRGDIQLVHNHALLHDRTAFTDWPEPERRRHLLRLWLAPLDARPLPPVYAQRYGSVTPGARGGVQPKNGRLVAPLTADGGTVG
;
A
#
# COMPACT_ATOMS: atom_id res chain seq x y z
N MET A 1 -1.63 3.79 11.66
CA MET A 1 -1.84 4.63 10.45
C MET A 1 -0.83 5.76 10.45
N VAL A 2 -0.34 6.17 9.28
CA VAL A 2 0.70 7.20 9.13
C VAL A 2 0.35 8.12 7.96
N SER A 3 0.57 9.43 8.10
CA SER A 3 0.41 10.39 7.01
C SER A 3 1.61 10.36 6.07
N THR A 4 1.37 10.06 4.79
CA THR A 4 2.40 10.11 3.75
C THR A 4 3.05 11.48 3.66
N GLY A 5 2.24 12.55 3.78
CA GLY A 5 2.72 13.93 3.73
C GLY A 5 3.60 14.32 4.92
N ALA A 6 3.25 13.84 6.12
CA ALA A 6 4.04 14.10 7.32
C ALA A 6 5.43 13.46 7.22
N VAL A 7 5.49 12.18 6.82
CA VAL A 7 6.76 11.47 6.63
C VAL A 7 7.59 12.11 5.51
N TRP A 8 6.98 12.46 4.37
CA TRP A 8 7.67 13.17 3.29
C TRP A 8 8.33 14.47 3.78
N ASN A 9 7.59 15.30 4.50
CA ASN A 9 8.11 16.57 5.01
C ASN A 9 9.31 16.34 5.93
N GLU A 10 9.26 15.30 6.76
CA GLU A 10 10.35 14.99 7.67
C GLU A 10 11.57 14.40 6.97
N VAL A 11 11.39 13.52 5.98
CA VAL A 11 12.50 13.04 5.13
C VAL A 11 13.14 14.22 4.43
N ARG A 12 12.35 15.09 3.79
CA ARG A 12 12.85 16.28 3.07
C ARG A 12 13.63 17.21 4.00
N ARG A 13 13.19 17.36 5.25
CA ARG A 13 13.85 18.19 6.26
C ARG A 13 15.17 17.59 6.74
N ARG A 14 15.22 16.27 6.99
CA ARG A 14 16.43 15.59 7.52
C ARG A 14 17.46 15.27 6.45
N ARG A 15 17.01 14.77 5.29
CA ARG A 15 17.82 14.18 4.22
C ARG A 15 17.19 14.45 2.85
N PRO A 16 17.27 15.69 2.33
CA PRO A 16 16.70 16.05 1.02
C PRO A 16 17.28 15.23 -0.13
N ASP A 17 18.52 14.77 0.00
CA ASP A 17 19.19 13.83 -0.91
C ASP A 17 18.47 12.48 -1.00
N LEU A 18 18.01 11.95 0.14
CA LEU A 18 17.22 10.71 0.20
C LEU A 18 15.75 10.93 -0.20
N ALA A 19 15.20 12.12 0.07
CA ALA A 19 13.85 12.48 -0.37
C ALA A 19 13.70 12.33 -1.90
N ALA A 20 14.72 12.73 -2.66
CA ALA A 20 14.73 12.57 -4.12
C ALA A 20 14.64 11.09 -4.55
N GLN A 21 15.21 10.16 -3.77
CA GLN A 21 15.18 8.73 -4.06
C GLN A 21 13.77 8.13 -3.91
N LEU A 22 12.96 8.64 -2.98
CA LEU A 22 11.56 8.20 -2.80
C LEU A 22 10.65 8.57 -3.97
N LEU A 23 11.08 9.52 -4.82
CA LEU A 23 10.41 9.93 -6.06
C LEU A 23 10.91 9.15 -7.29
N GLN A 24 11.91 8.28 -7.15
CA GLN A 24 12.42 7.47 -8.26
C GLN A 24 11.64 6.15 -8.38
N PRO A 25 11.43 5.62 -9.60
CA PRO A 25 10.82 4.31 -9.80
C PRO A 25 11.62 3.21 -9.13
N LEU A 26 10.91 2.24 -8.53
CA LEU A 26 11.49 1.01 -8.01
C LEU A 26 10.53 -0.16 -8.24
N ALA A 27 11.08 -1.38 -8.30
CA ALA A 27 10.28 -2.57 -8.51
C ALA A 27 9.54 -2.97 -7.23
N THR A 28 8.23 -3.19 -7.36
CA THR A 28 7.38 -3.76 -6.30
C THR A 28 6.65 -4.98 -6.82
N ASP A 29 6.81 -6.10 -6.11
CA ASP A 29 6.25 -7.41 -6.48
C ASP A 29 4.72 -7.43 -6.44
N ARG A 30 4.10 -8.06 -7.44
CA ARG A 30 2.64 -8.29 -7.50
C ARG A 30 2.19 -9.52 -6.70
N ARG A 31 3.12 -10.32 -6.17
CA ARG A 31 2.86 -11.50 -5.32
C ARG A 31 1.90 -12.52 -5.95
N GLY A 32 2.01 -12.70 -7.27
CA GLY A 32 1.17 -13.62 -8.05
C GLY A 32 -0.08 -12.99 -8.67
N GLU A 33 -0.42 -11.74 -8.32
CA GLU A 33 -1.51 -10.97 -8.96
C GLU A 33 -1.03 -10.31 -10.27
N VAL A 34 -0.53 -11.11 -11.21
CA VAL A 34 0.05 -10.63 -12.46
C VAL A 34 -1.02 -10.59 -13.56
N PRO A 35 -1.42 -9.41 -14.07
CA PRO A 35 -2.34 -9.34 -15.19
C PRO A 35 -1.72 -9.90 -16.47
N PRO A 36 -2.53 -10.39 -17.43
CA PRO A 36 -2.03 -10.85 -18.72
C PRO A 36 -1.15 -9.79 -19.41
N GLY A 37 0.04 -10.21 -19.86
CA GLY A 37 0.99 -9.34 -20.56
C GLY A 37 1.74 -8.33 -19.69
N GLN A 38 1.65 -8.43 -18.36
CA GLN A 38 2.37 -7.56 -17.43
C GLN A 38 3.57 -8.28 -16.79
N LEU A 39 4.55 -7.49 -16.34
CA LEU A 39 5.66 -7.98 -15.51
C LEU A 39 5.17 -8.46 -14.14
N PRO A 40 5.89 -9.38 -13.47
CA PRO A 40 5.52 -9.87 -12.14
C PRO A 40 5.71 -8.83 -11.03
N TYR A 41 6.23 -7.65 -11.37
CA TYR A 41 6.34 -6.46 -10.54
C TYR A 41 5.78 -5.23 -11.29
N PHE A 42 5.64 -4.12 -10.58
CA PHE A 42 5.39 -2.79 -11.17
C PHE A 42 6.48 -1.81 -10.73
N ASN A 43 6.67 -0.76 -11.52
CA ASN A 43 7.69 0.26 -11.29
C ASN A 43 7.04 1.60 -10.96
N ILE A 44 6.52 1.72 -9.73
CA ILE A 44 5.92 2.95 -9.22
C ILE A 44 6.83 3.49 -8.09
N PRO A 45 7.20 4.78 -8.10
CA PRO A 45 7.91 5.38 -6.98
C PRO A 45 7.14 5.26 -5.66
N VAL A 46 7.85 5.26 -4.52
CA VAL A 46 7.21 5.23 -3.20
C VAL A 46 6.27 6.43 -3.02
N LEU A 47 6.73 7.59 -3.47
CA LEU A 47 6.05 8.87 -3.39
C LEU A 47 5.93 9.50 -4.77
N ASN A 48 4.76 10.07 -5.08
CA ASN A 48 4.50 10.70 -6.37
C ASN A 48 3.78 12.04 -6.17
N TRP A 49 4.35 13.11 -6.71
CA TRP A 49 3.65 14.37 -6.88
C TRP A 49 2.90 14.37 -8.21
N TYR A 50 1.61 14.65 -8.16
CA TYR A 50 0.79 14.78 -9.37
C TYR A 50 -0.31 15.80 -9.12
N GLU A 51 -0.44 16.80 -10.00
CA GLU A 51 -1.41 17.88 -9.90
C GLU A 51 -1.45 18.53 -8.50
N GLY A 52 -0.26 18.82 -7.95
CA GLY A 52 -0.10 19.47 -6.64
C GLY A 52 -0.39 18.56 -5.43
N GLN A 53 -0.63 17.27 -5.63
CA GLN A 53 -0.96 16.34 -4.56
C GLN A 53 0.06 15.21 -4.43
N LEU A 54 0.45 14.89 -3.19
CA LEU A 54 1.36 13.78 -2.90
C LEU A 54 0.60 12.48 -2.70
N SER A 55 0.94 11.45 -3.47
CA SER A 55 0.47 10.07 -3.28
C SER A 55 1.60 9.17 -2.78
N GLY A 56 1.25 8.24 -1.89
CA GLY A 56 2.12 7.14 -1.47
C GLY A 56 1.63 5.79 -1.98
N ILE A 57 2.56 4.89 -2.28
CA ILE A 57 2.33 3.45 -2.40
C ILE A 57 3.57 2.74 -1.87
N TYR A 58 3.41 1.97 -0.81
CA TYR A 58 4.57 1.47 -0.09
C TYR A 58 4.30 0.12 0.57
N HIS A 59 5.21 -0.82 0.33
CA HIS A 59 5.25 -2.10 1.02
C HIS A 59 6.68 -2.66 0.98
N ARG A 60 7.46 -2.40 2.05
CA ARG A 60 8.88 -2.81 2.17
C ARG A 60 9.13 -4.23 1.66
N SER A 61 8.39 -5.21 2.19
CA SER A 61 8.66 -6.61 1.85
C SER A 61 8.36 -6.95 0.39
N TYR A 62 7.49 -6.21 -0.31
CA TYR A 62 7.20 -6.47 -1.73
C TYR A 62 8.27 -5.85 -2.62
N ILE A 63 8.85 -4.72 -2.19
CA ILE A 63 10.01 -4.11 -2.82
C ILE A 63 11.22 -5.05 -2.69
N THR A 64 11.48 -5.56 -1.48
CA THR A 64 12.54 -6.55 -1.23
C THR A 64 12.29 -7.83 -2.01
N SER A 65 11.06 -8.35 -2.00
CA SER A 65 10.65 -9.56 -2.73
C SER A 65 10.89 -9.40 -4.24
N ALA A 66 10.67 -8.22 -4.82
CA ALA A 66 10.88 -7.97 -6.25
C ALA A 66 12.35 -8.14 -6.68
N GLN A 67 13.31 -8.00 -5.76
CA GLN A 67 14.73 -8.22 -6.06
C GLN A 67 15.05 -9.69 -6.41
N ARG A 68 14.12 -10.64 -6.24
CA ARG A 68 14.30 -12.02 -6.72
C ARG A 68 14.19 -12.18 -8.24
N PHE A 69 13.61 -11.20 -8.94
CA PHE A 69 13.46 -11.24 -10.40
C PHE A 69 14.70 -10.64 -11.05
N ASP A 70 15.40 -11.37 -11.91
CA ASP A 70 16.69 -10.91 -12.46
C ASP A 70 16.59 -9.60 -13.27
N ASP A 71 15.45 -9.37 -13.92
CA ASP A 71 15.17 -8.21 -14.77
C ASP A 71 14.66 -6.99 -14.01
N ALA A 72 14.29 -7.14 -12.73
CA ALA A 72 13.81 -6.02 -11.92
C ALA A 72 14.94 -5.03 -11.60
N PRO A 73 14.69 -3.70 -11.67
CA PRO A 73 15.63 -2.69 -11.22
C PRO A 73 16.21 -3.00 -9.84
N ARG A 74 17.55 -3.02 -9.76
CA ARG A 74 18.28 -3.19 -8.51
C ARG A 74 18.14 -1.95 -7.65
N LEU A 75 17.94 -2.14 -6.35
CA LEU A 75 18.00 -1.04 -5.40
C LEU A 75 19.43 -0.50 -5.30
N SER A 76 19.59 0.80 -5.50
CA SER A 76 20.84 1.47 -5.16
C SER A 76 21.02 1.57 -3.64
N ALA A 77 22.25 1.78 -3.19
CA ALA A 77 22.52 2.02 -1.76
C ALA A 77 21.72 3.22 -1.22
N ALA A 78 21.61 4.30 -2.00
CA ALA A 78 20.84 5.48 -1.63
C ALA A 78 19.33 5.22 -1.59
N GLN A 79 18.80 4.39 -2.48
CA GLN A 79 17.40 3.96 -2.42
C GLN A 79 17.14 3.16 -1.16
N THR A 80 18.00 2.18 -0.83
CA THR A 80 17.89 1.38 0.41
C THR A 80 17.94 2.27 1.65
N GLU A 81 18.86 3.25 1.70
CA GLU A 81 18.95 4.18 2.83
C GLU A 81 17.70 5.07 2.98
N ALA A 82 17.18 5.61 1.86
CA ALA A 82 15.96 6.40 1.86
C ALA A 82 14.75 5.61 2.36
N LEU A 83 14.71 4.36 1.92
CA LEU A 83 13.74 3.35 2.29
C LEU A 83 13.83 3.05 3.80
N ASP A 84 15.01 2.83 4.36
CA ASP A 84 15.21 2.54 5.79
C ASP A 84 14.79 3.75 6.66
N LEU A 85 15.14 4.97 6.25
CA LEU A 85 14.68 6.19 6.91
C LEU A 85 13.16 6.32 6.87
N PHE A 86 12.54 5.98 5.74
CA PHE A 86 11.09 6.03 5.59
C PHE A 86 10.40 5.03 6.54
N ASP A 87 10.92 3.81 6.68
CA ASP A 87 10.43 2.82 7.65
C ASP A 87 10.61 3.32 9.09
N ALA A 88 11.77 3.86 9.43
CA ALA A 88 12.04 4.39 10.76
C ALA A 88 11.03 5.48 11.15
N LEU A 89 10.73 6.40 10.23
CA LEU A 89 9.73 7.45 10.46
C LEU A 89 8.31 6.90 10.53
N CYS A 90 7.95 5.90 9.71
CA CYS A 90 6.62 5.29 9.79
C CYS A 90 6.38 4.54 11.11
N ASN A 91 7.45 4.03 11.74
CA ASN A 91 7.40 3.34 13.03
C ASN A 91 7.67 4.24 14.24
N ASP A 92 7.93 5.54 14.02
CA ASP A 92 8.11 6.51 15.09
C ASP A 92 6.74 6.89 15.69
N PRO A 93 6.52 6.74 17.01
CA PRO A 93 5.27 7.11 17.69
C PRO A 93 4.81 8.55 17.45
N ALA A 94 5.72 9.46 17.07
CA ALA A 94 5.37 10.82 16.69
C ALA A 94 4.61 10.91 15.34
N PHE A 95 4.73 9.90 14.48
CA PHE A 95 4.17 9.89 13.12
C PHE A 95 3.01 8.91 12.93
N HIS A 96 2.86 7.93 13.83
CA HIS A 96 1.82 6.93 13.70
C HIS A 96 0.71 7.06 14.75
N PHE A 97 -0.53 6.91 14.27
CA PHE A 97 -1.72 6.79 15.10
C PHE A 97 -2.10 5.32 15.26
N LEU A 98 -2.27 4.88 16.52
CA LEU A 98 -2.75 3.54 16.86
C LEU A 98 -4.24 3.58 17.21
N MET A 99 -4.96 2.55 16.81
CA MET A 99 -6.37 2.36 17.18
C MET A 99 -6.70 0.88 17.34
N THR A 100 -7.73 0.59 18.12
CA THR A 100 -8.28 -0.75 18.28
C THR A 100 -9.69 -0.77 17.77
N LEU A 101 -9.95 -1.54 16.70
CA LEU A 101 -11.30 -1.72 16.16
C LEU A 101 -12.10 -2.70 17.03
N GLN A 102 -13.28 -2.28 17.46
CA GLN A 102 -14.29 -3.11 18.09
C GLN A 102 -15.23 -3.71 17.04
N ARG A 103 -16.02 -4.71 17.45
CA ARG A 103 -17.06 -5.28 16.60
C ARG A 103 -18.05 -4.19 16.20
N GLY A 104 -18.22 -4.01 14.89
CA GLY A 104 -19.11 -2.98 14.32
C GLY A 104 -18.39 -1.71 13.88
N ASP A 105 -17.13 -1.51 14.29
CA ASP A 105 -16.35 -0.36 13.84
C ASP A 105 -15.97 -0.50 12.36
N ILE A 106 -16.02 0.65 11.66
CA ILE A 106 -15.60 0.75 10.27
C ILE A 106 -14.42 1.71 10.19
N GLN A 107 -13.30 1.22 9.63
CA GLN A 107 -12.14 2.05 9.33
C GLN A 107 -12.14 2.41 7.84
N LEU A 108 -12.20 3.71 7.54
CA LEU A 108 -12.01 4.23 6.19
C LEU A 108 -10.62 4.86 6.08
N VAL A 109 -9.84 4.40 5.10
CA VAL A 109 -8.47 4.87 4.87
C VAL A 109 -8.33 5.37 3.44
N HIS A 110 -7.86 6.61 3.28
CA HIS A 110 -7.48 7.11 1.97
C HIS A 110 -6.14 6.50 1.54
N ASN A 111 -6.20 5.41 0.76
CA ASN A 111 -5.05 4.55 0.42
C ASN A 111 -3.82 5.28 -0.17
N HIS A 112 -4.00 6.44 -0.80
CA HIS A 112 -2.88 7.21 -1.38
C HIS A 112 -2.31 8.30 -0.47
N ALA A 113 -2.99 8.67 0.61
CA ALA A 113 -2.55 9.74 1.51
C ALA A 113 -2.11 9.20 2.89
N LEU A 114 -2.51 7.97 3.19
CA LEU A 114 -2.29 7.32 4.47
C LEU A 114 -1.68 5.93 4.24
N LEU A 115 -0.58 5.68 4.92
CA LEU A 115 -0.06 4.33 5.11
C LEU A 115 -0.76 3.69 6.30
N HIS A 116 -0.95 2.38 6.22
CA HIS A 116 -1.64 1.64 7.25
C HIS A 116 -1.03 0.25 7.36
N ASP A 117 -0.93 -0.23 8.59
CA ASP A 117 -0.50 -1.57 8.94
C ASP A 117 -1.22 -1.97 10.24
N ARG A 118 -1.02 -3.21 10.65
CA ARG A 118 -1.53 -3.79 11.89
C ARG A 118 -0.37 -4.29 12.74
N THR A 119 -0.52 -4.21 14.05
CA THR A 119 0.37 -4.92 14.98
C THR A 119 0.18 -6.43 14.84
N ALA A 120 1.18 -7.19 15.28
CA ALA A 120 1.04 -8.63 15.47
C ALA A 120 -0.15 -8.93 16.40
N PHE A 121 -0.82 -10.04 16.14
CA PHE A 121 -1.95 -10.52 16.93
C PHE A 121 -1.89 -12.04 17.01
N THR A 122 -2.44 -12.60 18.08
CA THR A 122 -2.60 -14.05 18.27
C THR A 122 -4.07 -14.39 18.06
N ASP A 123 -4.35 -15.32 17.15
CA ASP A 123 -5.70 -15.86 17.01
C ASP A 123 -6.05 -16.74 18.21
N TRP A 124 -7.30 -16.63 18.65
CA TRP A 124 -7.83 -17.54 19.65
C TRP A 124 -7.98 -18.96 19.07
N PRO A 125 -7.74 -20.01 19.86
CA PRO A 125 -8.03 -21.38 19.44
C PRO A 125 -9.48 -21.52 18.98
N GLU A 126 -10.40 -20.90 19.74
CA GLU A 126 -11.84 -20.92 19.48
C GLU A 126 -12.21 -20.07 18.23
N PRO A 127 -12.77 -20.66 17.17
CA PRO A 127 -13.10 -19.96 15.92
C PRO A 127 -13.98 -18.72 16.09
N GLU A 128 -14.95 -18.77 17.00
CA GLU A 128 -15.90 -17.69 17.28
C GLU A 128 -15.25 -16.46 17.95
N ARG A 129 -14.04 -16.63 18.48
CA ARG A 129 -13.25 -15.54 19.08
C ARG A 129 -12.20 -14.98 18.12
N ARG A 130 -12.00 -15.64 16.97
CA ARG A 130 -11.05 -15.17 15.95
C ARG A 130 -11.53 -13.86 15.34
N ARG A 131 -10.56 -13.04 14.93
CA ARG A 131 -10.87 -11.76 14.30
C ARG A 131 -11.41 -12.00 12.89
N HIS A 132 -12.65 -11.60 12.64
CA HIS A 132 -13.26 -11.59 11.32
C HIS A 132 -13.41 -10.15 10.81
N LEU A 133 -12.62 -9.78 9.79
CA LEU A 133 -12.67 -8.47 9.15
C LEU A 133 -12.99 -8.62 7.67
N LEU A 134 -13.93 -7.80 7.19
CA LEU A 134 -14.19 -7.61 5.77
C LEU A 134 -13.39 -6.40 5.28
N ARG A 135 -12.79 -6.52 4.10
CA ARG A 135 -12.04 -5.43 3.46
C ARG A 135 -12.69 -5.06 2.14
N LEU A 136 -12.95 -3.76 1.96
CA LEU A 136 -13.53 -3.19 0.76
C LEU A 136 -12.59 -2.14 0.16
N TRP A 137 -12.49 -2.13 -1.17
CA TRP A 137 -11.83 -1.07 -1.93
C TRP A 137 -12.90 -0.22 -2.63
N LEU A 138 -12.81 1.09 -2.48
CA LEU A 138 -13.76 2.05 -3.05
C LEU A 138 -13.02 3.05 -3.94
N ALA A 139 -13.61 3.36 -5.09
CA ALA A 139 -13.17 4.43 -5.97
C ALA A 139 -14.28 5.49 -6.06
N PRO A 140 -14.18 6.62 -5.33
CA PRO A 140 -15.15 7.71 -5.43
C PRO A 140 -15.19 8.31 -6.85
N LEU A 141 -16.37 8.78 -7.29
CA LEU A 141 -16.54 9.43 -8.60
C LEU A 141 -15.74 10.73 -8.71
N ASP A 142 -15.54 11.41 -7.58
CA ASP A 142 -14.77 12.64 -7.41
C ASP A 142 -13.37 12.37 -6.83
N ALA A 143 -12.87 11.13 -6.95
CA ALA A 143 -11.58 10.77 -6.39
C ALA A 143 -10.44 11.61 -7.00
N ARG A 144 -9.53 12.04 -6.12
CA ARG A 144 -8.35 12.85 -6.50
C ARG A 144 -7.56 12.26 -7.67
N PRO A 145 -6.98 13.05 -8.59
CA PRO A 145 -6.21 12.54 -9.71
C PRO A 145 -4.98 11.73 -9.25
N LEU A 146 -4.59 10.75 -10.06
CA LEU A 146 -3.39 9.92 -9.84
C LEU A 146 -2.50 9.98 -11.09
N PRO A 147 -1.17 9.93 -10.93
CA PRO A 147 -0.27 9.91 -12.07
C PRO A 147 -0.48 8.63 -12.89
N PRO A 148 -0.34 8.67 -14.23
CA PRO A 148 -0.59 7.53 -15.11
C PRO A 148 0.15 6.24 -14.72
N VAL A 149 1.33 6.35 -14.09
CA VAL A 149 2.12 5.20 -13.62
C VAL A 149 1.35 4.29 -12.64
N TYR A 150 0.36 4.82 -11.91
CA TYR A 150 -0.49 4.06 -10.99
C TYR A 150 -1.38 3.05 -11.72
N ALA A 151 -1.65 3.22 -13.03
CA ALA A 151 -2.37 2.25 -13.83
C ALA A 151 -1.66 0.88 -13.87
N GLN A 152 -0.34 0.82 -13.66
CA GLN A 152 0.38 -0.45 -13.56
C GLN A 152 -0.18 -1.31 -12.40
N ARG A 153 -0.50 -0.71 -11.24
CA ARG A 153 -1.08 -1.46 -10.11
C ARG A 153 -2.58 -1.59 -10.21
N TYR A 154 -3.28 -0.54 -10.63
CA TYR A 154 -4.75 -0.45 -10.54
C TYR A 154 -5.49 -0.72 -11.85
N GLY A 155 -4.79 -0.93 -12.97
CA GLY A 155 -5.37 -1.07 -14.31
C GLY A 155 -5.90 0.25 -14.91
N SER A 156 -6.48 1.12 -14.08
CA SER A 156 -7.02 2.42 -14.45
C SER A 156 -6.78 3.44 -13.33
N VAL A 157 -6.57 4.70 -13.71
CA VAL A 157 -6.47 5.86 -12.81
C VAL A 157 -7.73 6.73 -12.81
N THR A 158 -8.69 6.43 -13.68
CA THR A 158 -9.95 7.15 -13.82
C THR A 158 -10.71 7.18 -12.48
N PRO A 159 -11.09 8.37 -11.97
CA PRO A 159 -11.99 8.47 -10.82
C PRO A 159 -13.25 7.62 -11.01
N GLY A 160 -13.78 7.03 -9.94
CA GLY A 160 -14.92 6.10 -10.01
C GLY A 160 -14.60 4.70 -10.55
N ALA A 161 -13.50 4.55 -11.29
CA ALA A 161 -13.15 3.33 -12.00
C ALA A 161 -11.67 2.99 -11.82
N ARG A 162 -11.23 2.92 -10.55
CA ARG A 162 -9.91 2.43 -10.16
C ARG A 162 -10.04 0.96 -9.77
N GLY A 163 -9.14 0.12 -10.25
CA GLY A 163 -9.14 -1.30 -9.91
C GLY A 163 -8.71 -1.58 -8.48
N GLY A 164 -8.33 -2.82 -8.22
CA GLY A 164 -7.93 -3.34 -6.93
C GLY A 164 -7.63 -4.83 -7.03
N VAL A 165 -7.44 -5.49 -5.89
CA VAL A 165 -7.32 -6.95 -5.86
C VAL A 165 -8.70 -7.54 -6.12
N GLN A 166 -8.87 -8.19 -7.27
CA GLN A 166 -10.12 -8.90 -7.57
C GLN A 166 -10.19 -10.18 -6.72
N PRO A 167 -11.36 -10.52 -6.15
CA PRO A 167 -11.56 -11.82 -5.52
C PRO A 167 -11.22 -12.94 -6.51
N LYS A 168 -10.52 -13.99 -6.05
CA LYS A 168 -10.11 -15.12 -6.91
C LYS A 168 -11.30 -15.82 -7.59
N ASN A 169 -12.48 -15.75 -6.97
CA ASN A 169 -13.72 -16.32 -7.50
C ASN A 169 -14.46 -15.38 -8.48
N GLY A 170 -13.91 -14.20 -8.78
CA GLY A 170 -14.50 -13.20 -9.68
C GLY A 170 -15.80 -12.58 -9.19
N ARG A 171 -16.24 -12.88 -7.97
CA ARG A 171 -17.52 -12.41 -7.41
C ARG A 171 -17.26 -11.49 -6.23
N LEU A 172 -17.74 -10.27 -6.33
CA LEU A 172 -17.80 -9.33 -5.21
C LEU A 172 -18.93 -9.77 -4.27
N VAL A 173 -18.58 -10.48 -3.21
CA VAL A 173 -19.52 -10.92 -2.16
C VAL A 173 -18.95 -10.51 -0.80
N ALA A 174 -19.78 -9.91 0.03
CA ALA A 174 -19.49 -9.69 1.45
C ALA A 174 -20.26 -10.76 2.25
N PRO A 175 -19.66 -11.91 2.55
CA PRO A 175 -20.36 -12.98 3.28
C PRO A 175 -20.70 -12.50 4.70
N LEU A 176 -21.90 -12.86 5.16
CA LEU A 176 -22.37 -12.55 6.52
C LEU A 176 -21.83 -13.54 7.57
N THR A 177 -21.23 -14.64 7.12
CA THR A 177 -20.72 -15.74 7.92
C THR A 177 -19.21 -15.93 7.68
N ALA A 178 -18.49 -16.35 8.72
CA ALA A 178 -17.02 -16.45 8.72
C ALA A 178 -16.49 -17.80 8.18
N ASP A 179 -17.30 -18.52 7.40
CA ASP A 179 -17.06 -19.86 6.86
C ASP A 179 -16.14 -19.88 5.62
N GLY A 180 -15.71 -18.71 5.14
CA GLY A 180 -14.76 -18.58 4.04
C GLY A 180 -13.33 -18.33 4.51
N GLY A 181 -12.38 -19.13 4.01
CA GLY A 181 -10.95 -18.80 4.09
C GLY A 181 -10.66 -17.43 3.47
N THR A 182 -9.51 -16.83 3.83
CA THR A 182 -9.06 -15.51 3.37
C THR A 182 -9.32 -15.31 1.87
N VAL A 183 -10.35 -14.53 1.55
CA VAL A 183 -10.62 -14.03 0.20
C VAL A 183 -9.86 -12.70 0.07
N GLY A 184 -8.53 -12.80 0.07
CA GLY A 184 -7.62 -11.66 0.03
C GLY A 184 -6.18 -12.07 0.26
#